data_AF-A0A1W0XB08-F1
#
_entry.id   AF-A0A1W0XB08-F1
#
_cell.length_a   1.000
_cell.length_b   1.000
_cell.length_c   1.000
_cell.angle_alpha   90.00
_cell.angle_beta   90.00
_cell.angle_gamma   90.00
#
_symmetry.space_group_name_H-M   'P 1'
#
loop_
_entity.id
_entity.type
_entity.pdbx_description
1 polymer ?
#
loop_
_entity_poly.entity_id
_entity_poly.type
_entity_poly.pdbx_seq_one_letter_code
_entity_poly.pdbx_strand_id
1 'polypeptide(L)'
;MGDATKDLSSLLVIGLVLGMVQVCYTQAYGASSNPLTGEDLFKSLLAAFAQSVIDIRTSVAANQNVTLQCPLDSARCTADNSTGFFLSIILSVDRDFQVVSEILQGSVHTDTGAKCLDVIAIIAQNMNDSIEHENDAILGAATGLPLQGEQLYQQQLQNLGKTFNSVLKAGRANRSTPNPGKWLSIVLGWTQDYDDIQDVTRNKDVSSRCQAVALHVSQDSNLFLEALS
;
A
#
# COMPACT_ATOMS: atom_id res chain seq x y z
N MET A 1 -10.47 28.87 -39.46
CA MET A 1 -11.53 28.04 -38.82
C MET A 1 -11.13 26.59 -39.03
N GLY A 2 -10.55 25.99 -38.02
CA GLY A 2 -10.10 24.60 -37.99
C GLY A 2 -10.06 24.16 -36.53
N ASP A 3 -10.74 23.07 -36.24
CA ASP A 3 -11.19 22.58 -34.93
C ASP A 3 -10.17 22.64 -33.80
N ALA A 4 -10.45 23.45 -32.77
CA ALA A 4 -9.79 23.45 -31.46
C ALA A 4 -10.58 22.63 -30.41
N THR A 5 -11.48 21.76 -30.85
CA THR A 5 -12.46 21.03 -30.00
C THR A 5 -12.09 19.58 -29.73
N LYS A 6 -10.99 19.06 -30.29
CA LYS A 6 -10.55 17.68 -30.08
C LYS A 6 -9.49 17.48 -28.99
N ASP A 7 -8.88 18.54 -28.48
CA ASP A 7 -7.83 18.44 -27.44
C ASP A 7 -8.30 18.71 -26.00
N LEU A 8 -9.52 19.24 -25.80
CA LEU A 8 -10.04 19.45 -24.44
C LEU A 8 -10.58 18.17 -23.78
N SER A 9 -10.97 17.17 -24.56
CA SER A 9 -11.52 15.91 -24.03
C SER A 9 -10.47 14.99 -23.42
N SER A 10 -9.20 15.12 -23.84
CA SER A 10 -8.09 14.32 -23.34
C SER A 10 -7.46 14.88 -22.06
N LEU A 11 -7.66 16.18 -21.78
CA LEU A 11 -7.20 16.81 -20.53
C LEU A 11 -8.16 16.60 -19.35
N LEU A 12 -9.42 16.24 -19.59
CA LEU A 12 -10.40 16.04 -18.51
C LEU A 12 -10.33 14.65 -17.85
N VAL A 13 -9.68 13.67 -18.48
CA VAL A 13 -9.58 12.30 -17.96
C VAL A 13 -8.37 12.13 -17.01
N ILE A 14 -7.35 12.98 -17.12
CA ILE A 14 -6.20 12.95 -16.20
C ILE A 14 -6.57 13.49 -14.81
N GLY A 15 -7.62 14.32 -14.71
CA GLY A 15 -8.13 14.85 -13.44
C GLY A 15 -8.99 13.89 -12.62
N LEU A 16 -9.31 12.69 -13.13
CA LEU A 16 -10.23 11.73 -12.48
C LEU A 16 -9.53 10.54 -11.83
N VAL A 17 -8.23 10.33 -12.08
CA VAL A 17 -7.43 9.28 -11.42
C VAL A 17 -6.53 9.85 -10.30
N LEU A 18 -6.32 11.17 -10.30
CA LEU A 18 -5.72 11.91 -9.18
C LEU A 18 -6.82 12.43 -8.25
N GLY A 19 -7.66 11.49 -7.79
CA GLY A 19 -8.79 11.77 -6.91
C GLY A 19 -8.39 12.79 -5.84
N MET A 20 -9.16 13.87 -5.78
CA MET A 20 -9.16 14.78 -4.65
C MET A 20 -9.48 13.94 -3.41
N VAL A 21 -8.45 13.37 -2.79
CA VAL A 21 -8.46 13.14 -1.36
C VAL A 21 -8.51 14.54 -0.80
N GLN A 22 -9.73 15.01 -0.55
CA GLN A 22 -9.97 16.22 0.21
C GLN A 22 -9.20 16.00 1.51
N VAL A 23 -8.07 16.69 1.64
CA VAL A 23 -7.23 16.61 2.84
C VAL A 23 -8.07 17.25 3.95
N CYS A 24 -8.87 16.43 4.61
CA CYS A 24 -9.36 16.78 5.93
C CYS A 24 -8.11 16.83 6.79
N TYR A 25 -7.63 18.05 7.05
CA TYR A 25 -6.72 18.33 8.15
C TYR A 25 -7.39 17.82 9.43
N THR A 26 -7.17 16.55 9.77
CA THR A 26 -7.37 16.10 11.13
C THR A 26 -6.19 16.66 11.91
N GLN A 27 -6.56 17.57 12.81
CA GLN A 27 -5.69 18.31 13.70
C GLN A 27 -4.68 17.38 14.37
N ALA A 28 -3.51 17.93 14.68
CA ALA A 28 -2.48 17.33 15.52
C ALA A 28 -3.12 16.43 16.58
N TYR A 29 -2.76 15.14 16.59
CA TYR A 29 -3.24 14.14 17.54
C TYR A 29 -3.04 14.66 18.97
N GLY A 30 -4.06 15.35 19.49
CA GLY A 30 -4.21 15.62 20.90
C GLY A 30 -4.40 14.27 21.57
N ALA A 31 -3.54 13.98 22.55
CA ALA A 31 -3.60 12.79 23.36
C ALA A 31 -5.02 12.58 23.89
N SER A 32 -5.75 11.64 23.30
CA SER A 32 -7.03 11.17 23.85
C SER A 32 -6.70 10.37 25.11
N SER A 33 -7.17 10.86 26.26
CA SER A 33 -6.83 10.36 27.60
C SER A 33 -7.49 9.03 27.98
N ASN A 34 -8.17 8.35 27.06
CA ASN A 34 -8.65 6.98 27.23
C ASN A 34 -8.09 6.08 26.12
N PRO A 35 -7.69 4.84 26.42
CA PRO A 35 -7.31 3.90 25.38
C PRO A 35 -8.52 3.65 24.45
N LEU A 36 -8.30 3.72 23.15
CA LEU A 36 -9.31 3.33 22.17
C LEU A 36 -9.65 1.84 22.36
N THR A 37 -10.92 1.50 22.28
CA THR A 37 -11.40 0.11 22.43
C THR A 37 -12.39 -0.25 21.33
N GLY A 38 -12.49 -1.54 21.01
CA GLY A 38 -13.48 -2.04 20.04
C GLY A 38 -13.31 -1.44 18.65
N GLU A 39 -14.42 -1.05 18.02
CA GLU A 39 -14.44 -0.56 16.64
C GLU A 39 -13.62 0.72 16.41
N ASP A 40 -13.54 1.63 17.40
CA ASP A 40 -12.75 2.86 17.27
C ASP A 40 -11.25 2.59 17.23
N LEU A 41 -10.79 1.54 17.93
CA LEU A 41 -9.41 1.07 17.84
C LEU A 41 -9.09 0.58 16.42
N PHE A 42 -9.94 -0.29 15.86
CA PHE A 42 -9.71 -0.84 14.52
C PHE A 42 -9.78 0.23 13.44
N LYS A 43 -10.71 1.19 13.55
CA LYS A 43 -10.77 2.36 12.68
C LYS A 43 -9.47 3.17 12.75
N SER A 44 -8.94 3.42 13.95
CA SER A 44 -7.70 4.17 14.14
C SER A 44 -6.48 3.45 13.54
N LEU A 45 -6.42 2.12 13.62
CA LEU A 45 -5.35 1.33 13.00
C LEU A 45 -5.38 1.48 11.47
N LEU A 46 -6.57 1.34 10.88
CA LEU A 46 -6.77 1.47 9.43
C LEU A 46 -6.50 2.90 8.94
N ALA A 47 -6.92 3.92 9.69
CA ALA A 47 -6.64 5.31 9.35
C ALA A 47 -5.12 5.61 9.34
N ALA A 48 -4.38 5.11 10.33
CA ALA A 48 -2.92 5.27 10.37
C ALA A 48 -2.24 4.53 9.21
N PHE A 49 -2.71 3.33 8.87
CA PHE A 49 -2.22 2.58 7.72
C PHE A 49 -2.47 3.35 6.41
N ALA A 50 -3.68 3.88 6.19
CA ALA A 50 -3.96 4.66 4.98
C ALA A 50 -3.13 5.93 4.89
N GLN A 51 -2.92 6.62 6.01
CA GLN A 51 -2.08 7.80 6.03
C GLN A 51 -0.65 7.47 5.58
N SER A 52 -0.09 6.33 6.01
CA SER A 52 1.24 5.91 5.55
C SER A 52 1.31 5.67 4.04
N VAL A 53 0.24 5.15 3.43
CA VAL A 53 0.13 4.98 1.97
C VAL A 53 0.03 6.34 1.26
N ILE A 54 -0.73 7.29 1.82
CA ILE A 54 -0.84 8.66 1.30
C ILE A 54 0.51 9.39 1.35
N ASP A 55 1.26 9.22 2.44
CA ASP A 55 2.58 9.83 2.60
C ASP A 55 3.56 9.29 1.54
N ILE A 56 3.56 7.96 1.32
CA ILE A 56 4.33 7.32 0.23
C ILE A 56 3.95 7.90 -1.12
N ARG A 57 2.65 7.94 -1.45
CA ARG A 57 2.14 8.50 -2.72
C ARG A 57 2.58 9.94 -2.96
N THR A 58 2.60 10.75 -1.90
CA THR A 58 3.07 12.14 -1.97
C THR A 58 4.55 12.20 -2.36
N SER A 59 5.38 11.33 -1.78
CA SER A 59 6.80 11.23 -2.16
C SER A 59 7.02 10.63 -3.53
N VAL A 60 6.23 9.64 -3.95
CA VAL A 60 6.28 9.10 -5.32
C VAL A 60 5.92 10.16 -6.36
N ALA A 61 4.90 10.98 -6.09
CA ALA A 61 4.54 12.10 -6.97
C ALA A 61 5.68 13.11 -7.16
N ALA A 62 6.53 13.31 -6.13
CA ALA A 62 7.73 14.15 -6.23
C ALA A 62 8.89 13.48 -6.99
N ASN A 63 8.81 12.17 -7.27
CA ASN A 63 9.86 11.35 -7.88
C ASN A 63 9.38 10.65 -9.18
N GLN A 64 8.36 11.17 -9.87
CA GLN A 64 7.76 10.57 -11.08
C GLN A 64 8.75 10.33 -12.24
N ASN A 65 9.92 10.95 -12.18
CA ASN A 65 10.96 10.84 -13.20
C ASN A 65 11.80 9.57 -13.03
N VAL A 66 11.71 8.90 -11.87
CA VAL A 66 12.44 7.66 -11.58
C VAL A 66 11.70 6.48 -12.19
N THR A 67 12.38 5.74 -13.06
CA THR A 67 11.79 4.56 -13.70
C THR A 67 12.08 3.31 -12.88
N LEU A 68 11.02 2.59 -12.48
CA LEU A 68 11.14 1.24 -11.95
C LEU A 68 11.23 0.22 -13.07
N GLN A 69 12.17 -0.71 -12.93
CA GLN A 69 12.25 -1.91 -13.74
C GLN A 69 11.75 -3.06 -12.88
N CYS A 70 10.66 -3.71 -13.29
CA CYS A 70 10.10 -4.89 -12.64
C CYS A 70 10.26 -6.10 -13.59
N PRO A 71 11.43 -6.74 -13.66
CA PRO A 71 11.62 -7.95 -14.45
C PRO A 71 10.59 -9.03 -14.06
N LEU A 72 10.05 -9.71 -15.07
CA LEU A 72 9.09 -10.82 -14.94
C LEU A 72 9.64 -12.04 -14.16
N ASP A 73 10.92 -12.04 -13.82
CA ASP A 73 11.62 -13.11 -13.10
C ASP A 73 12.32 -12.61 -11.82
N SER A 74 12.01 -11.37 -11.40
CA SER A 74 12.58 -10.78 -10.20
C SER A 74 11.52 -10.57 -9.13
N ALA A 75 11.86 -10.89 -7.89
CA ALA A 75 11.02 -10.61 -6.74
C ALA A 75 11.00 -9.11 -6.36
N ARG A 76 11.70 -8.24 -7.11
CA ARG A 76 11.85 -6.83 -6.77
C ARG A 76 11.79 -5.94 -8.00
N CYS A 77 10.97 -4.88 -7.93
CA CYS A 77 11.15 -3.75 -8.81
C CYS A 77 12.39 -2.96 -8.39
N THR A 78 13.36 -2.80 -9.28
CA THR A 78 14.56 -2.00 -9.03
C THR A 78 14.45 -0.66 -9.74
N ALA A 79 14.72 0.42 -9.03
CA ALA A 79 14.97 1.71 -9.66
C ALA A 79 16.37 1.72 -10.31
N ASP A 80 16.67 2.76 -11.08
CA ASP A 80 18.01 2.94 -11.64
C ASP A 80 19.10 2.91 -10.55
N ASN A 81 20.33 2.63 -10.96
CA ASN A 81 21.51 2.48 -10.11
C ASN A 81 21.96 3.76 -9.37
N SER A 82 21.27 4.90 -9.59
CA SER A 82 21.44 6.13 -8.82
C SER A 82 20.39 6.35 -7.72
N THR A 83 19.35 5.52 -7.70
CA THR A 83 18.26 5.64 -6.73
C THR A 83 18.63 4.95 -5.42
N GLY A 84 18.37 5.64 -4.30
CA GLY A 84 18.63 5.08 -2.97
C GLY A 84 17.70 3.92 -2.63
N PHE A 85 18.12 3.10 -1.67
CA PHE A 85 17.43 1.86 -1.30
C PHE A 85 15.99 2.12 -0.85
N PHE A 86 15.76 3.08 0.05
CA PHE A 86 14.42 3.33 0.58
C PHE A 86 13.52 3.99 -0.45
N LEU A 87 14.05 4.89 -1.30
CA LEU A 87 13.30 5.44 -2.42
C LEU A 87 12.80 4.31 -3.35
N SER A 88 13.66 3.34 -3.67
CA SER A 88 13.29 2.24 -4.56
C SER A 88 12.14 1.40 -3.99
N ILE A 89 12.13 1.15 -2.67
CA ILE A 89 11.07 0.38 -2.02
C ILE A 89 9.76 1.17 -2.00
N ILE A 90 9.75 2.44 -1.62
CA ILE A 90 8.49 3.21 -1.56
C ILE A 90 7.87 3.39 -2.96
N LEU A 91 8.69 3.51 -4.01
CA LEU A 91 8.21 3.51 -5.40
C LEU A 91 7.57 2.17 -5.74
N SER A 92 8.20 1.06 -5.33
CA SER A 92 7.70 -0.29 -5.58
C SER A 92 6.38 -0.54 -4.83
N VAL A 93 6.27 -0.09 -3.57
CA VAL A 93 5.02 -0.14 -2.80
C VAL A 93 3.90 0.63 -3.49
N ASP A 94 4.16 1.84 -4.00
CA ASP A 94 3.11 2.57 -4.74
C ASP A 94 2.67 1.81 -6.00
N ARG A 95 3.63 1.21 -6.72
CA ARG A 95 3.31 0.36 -7.87
C ARG A 95 2.45 -0.83 -7.48
N ASP A 96 2.65 -1.46 -6.33
CA ASP A 96 1.79 -2.54 -5.83
C ASP A 96 0.34 -2.07 -5.72
N PHE A 97 0.09 -0.92 -5.10
CA PHE A 97 -1.27 -0.38 -4.98
C PHE A 97 -1.89 -0.03 -6.35
N GLN A 98 -1.08 0.40 -7.33
CA GLN A 98 -1.56 0.60 -8.69
C GLN A 98 -1.94 -0.73 -9.36
N VAL A 99 -1.09 -1.76 -9.26
CA VAL A 99 -1.34 -3.10 -9.83
C VAL A 99 -2.59 -3.73 -9.24
N VAL A 100 -2.78 -3.60 -7.94
CA VAL A 100 -3.99 -4.04 -7.22
C VAL A 100 -5.24 -3.34 -7.79
N SER A 101 -5.18 -2.03 -8.03
CA SER A 101 -6.28 -1.29 -8.68
C SER A 101 -6.51 -1.73 -10.14
N GLU A 102 -5.44 -1.98 -10.90
CA GLU A 102 -5.49 -2.47 -12.28
C GLU A 102 -6.11 -3.88 -12.37
N ILE A 103 -5.87 -4.76 -11.38
CA ILE A 103 -6.48 -6.09 -11.30
C ILE A 103 -8.02 -6.00 -11.19
N LEU A 104 -8.55 -5.08 -10.36
CA LEU A 104 -10.01 -4.86 -10.28
C LEU A 104 -10.61 -4.40 -11.61
N GLN A 105 -9.84 -3.65 -12.39
CA GLN A 105 -10.27 -3.14 -13.69
C GLN A 105 -10.11 -4.18 -14.81
N GLY A 106 -9.70 -5.41 -14.49
CA GLY A 106 -9.55 -6.51 -15.45
C GLY A 106 -8.23 -6.49 -16.21
N SER A 107 -7.16 -5.91 -15.64
CA SER A 107 -5.83 -5.90 -16.25
C SER A 107 -5.22 -7.29 -16.41
N VAL A 108 -4.29 -7.42 -17.36
CA VAL A 108 -3.58 -8.66 -17.73
C VAL A 108 -2.47 -9.06 -16.75
N HIS A 109 -2.30 -8.35 -15.63
CA HIS A 109 -1.25 -8.65 -14.64
C HIS A 109 -1.36 -10.04 -14.03
N THR A 110 -2.55 -10.64 -14.07
CA THR A 110 -2.82 -11.98 -13.51
C THR A 110 -3.39 -12.94 -14.55
N ASP A 111 -3.27 -12.65 -15.86
CA ASP A 111 -3.85 -13.46 -16.94
C ASP A 111 -3.27 -14.89 -17.03
N THR A 112 -2.08 -15.10 -16.46
CA THR A 112 -1.43 -16.40 -16.31
C THR A 112 -1.00 -16.62 -14.87
N GLY A 113 -0.89 -17.88 -14.46
CA GLY A 113 -0.42 -18.25 -13.13
C GLY A 113 0.97 -17.72 -12.78
N ALA A 114 1.90 -17.70 -13.76
CA ALA A 114 3.26 -17.19 -13.57
C ALA A 114 3.25 -15.68 -13.27
N LYS A 115 2.61 -14.88 -14.13
CA LYS A 115 2.50 -13.43 -13.91
C LYS A 115 1.77 -13.10 -12.62
N CYS A 116 0.76 -13.88 -12.26
CA CYS A 116 0.10 -13.75 -10.97
C CYS A 116 1.08 -13.96 -9.81
N LEU A 117 1.86 -15.04 -9.84
CA LEU A 117 2.85 -15.33 -8.80
C LEU A 117 3.89 -14.21 -8.71
N ASP A 118 4.33 -13.66 -9.83
CA ASP A 118 5.30 -12.55 -9.87
C ASP A 118 4.75 -11.30 -9.15
N VAL A 119 3.51 -10.92 -9.47
CA VAL A 119 2.83 -9.80 -8.82
C VAL A 119 2.69 -10.04 -7.31
N ILE A 120 2.17 -11.20 -6.92
CA ILE A 120 1.95 -11.54 -5.50
C ILE A 120 3.27 -11.60 -4.74
N ALA A 121 4.33 -12.12 -5.35
CA ALA A 121 5.66 -12.18 -4.74
C ALA A 121 6.27 -10.79 -4.50
N ILE A 122 6.11 -9.85 -5.45
CA ILE A 122 6.58 -8.47 -5.28
C ILE A 122 5.83 -7.79 -4.13
N ILE A 123 4.49 -7.91 -4.08
CA ILE A 123 3.67 -7.37 -2.99
C ILE A 123 4.12 -7.96 -1.65
N ALA A 124 4.27 -9.29 -1.58
CA ALA A 124 4.74 -9.98 -0.38
C ALA A 124 6.08 -9.42 0.09
N GLN A 125 7.03 -9.24 -0.83
CA GLN A 125 8.36 -8.74 -0.50
C GLN A 125 8.34 -7.29 -0.02
N ASN A 126 7.63 -6.39 -0.69
CA ASN A 126 7.61 -4.98 -0.30
C ASN A 126 6.95 -4.79 1.08
N MET A 127 5.90 -5.56 1.37
CA MET A 127 5.29 -5.58 2.70
C MET A 127 6.25 -6.18 3.75
N ASN A 128 6.97 -7.25 3.41
CA ASN A 128 7.99 -7.83 4.30
C ASN A 128 9.12 -6.84 4.60
N ASP A 129 9.66 -6.18 3.58
CA ASP A 129 10.69 -5.14 3.72
C ASP A 129 10.18 -4.02 4.64
N SER A 130 8.92 -3.60 4.49
CA SER A 130 8.34 -2.57 5.36
C SER A 130 8.33 -2.98 6.84
N ILE A 131 7.98 -4.24 7.13
CA ILE A 131 7.94 -4.79 8.49
C ILE A 131 9.36 -4.99 9.03
N GLU A 132 10.28 -5.51 8.22
CA GLU A 132 11.67 -5.76 8.61
C GLU A 132 12.38 -4.47 9.04
N HIS A 133 12.19 -3.42 8.23
CA HIS A 133 12.83 -2.13 8.47
C HIS A 133 12.06 -1.23 9.47
N GLU A 134 10.96 -1.70 10.05
CA GLU A 134 10.04 -0.87 10.87
C GLU A 134 10.74 -0.19 12.06
N ASN A 135 11.84 -0.74 12.57
CA ASN A 135 12.58 -0.24 13.73
C ASN A 135 14.02 0.21 13.43
N ASP A 136 14.39 0.34 12.14
CA ASP A 136 15.73 0.78 11.77
C ASP A 136 16.06 2.18 12.33
N ALA A 137 17.33 2.42 12.65
CA ALA A 137 17.74 3.73 13.12
C ALA A 137 17.71 4.75 11.97
N ILE A 138 17.02 5.89 12.18
CA ILE A 138 17.08 7.05 11.28
C ILE A 138 18.08 8.05 11.85
N LEU A 139 19.23 8.19 11.18
CA LEU A 139 20.34 9.03 11.63
C LEU A 139 19.96 10.51 11.79
N GLY A 140 19.03 11.02 10.96
CA GLY A 140 18.57 12.41 11.00
C GLY A 140 17.54 12.73 12.08
N ALA A 141 16.89 11.73 12.67
CA ALA A 141 15.81 11.94 13.65
C ALA A 141 16.31 12.63 14.92
N ALA A 142 17.60 12.50 15.25
CA ALA A 142 18.22 13.15 16.40
C ALA A 142 18.46 14.67 16.21
N THR A 143 18.30 15.21 15.00
CA THR A 143 18.66 16.60 14.68
C THR A 143 17.51 17.60 14.84
N GLY A 144 16.26 17.12 14.98
CA GLY A 144 15.07 17.97 15.08
C GLY A 144 14.69 18.74 13.79
N LEU A 145 15.45 18.55 12.71
CA LEU A 145 15.13 19.08 11.38
C LEU A 145 14.19 18.13 10.62
N PRO A 146 13.38 18.64 9.67
CA PRO A 146 12.59 17.79 8.80
C PRO A 146 13.49 16.80 8.04
N LEU A 147 13.11 15.52 8.04
CA LEU A 147 13.80 14.50 7.26
C LEU A 147 13.65 14.79 5.76
N GLN A 148 14.70 14.51 4.98
CA GLN A 148 14.72 14.71 3.53
C GLN A 148 15.41 13.52 2.84
N GLY A 149 15.09 13.33 1.56
CA GLY A 149 15.67 12.27 0.74
C GLY A 149 15.48 10.88 1.36
N GLU A 150 16.53 10.06 1.33
CA GLU A 150 16.51 8.68 1.85
C GLU A 150 16.01 8.55 3.29
N GLN A 151 16.27 9.52 4.16
CA GLN A 151 15.80 9.45 5.55
C GLN A 151 14.29 9.66 5.65
N LEU A 152 13.70 10.49 4.79
CA LEU A 152 12.26 10.63 4.69
C LEU A 152 11.63 9.33 4.17
N TYR A 153 12.21 8.74 3.13
CA TYR A 153 11.70 7.50 2.53
C TYR A 153 11.82 6.32 3.51
N GLN A 154 12.91 6.26 4.28
CA GLN A 154 13.06 5.32 5.39
C GLN A 154 11.95 5.50 6.43
N GLN A 155 11.66 6.74 6.84
CA GLN A 155 10.58 7.02 7.79
C GLN A 155 9.21 6.60 7.27
N GLN A 156 8.94 6.81 5.98
CA GLN A 156 7.68 6.42 5.35
C GLN A 156 7.54 4.89 5.29
N LEU A 157 8.61 4.19 4.89
CA LEU A 157 8.64 2.73 4.90
C LEU A 157 8.42 2.18 6.32
N GLN A 158 9.02 2.80 7.33
CA GLN A 158 8.81 2.44 8.74
C GLN A 158 7.38 2.67 9.21
N ASN A 159 6.77 3.79 8.83
CA ASN A 159 5.39 4.09 9.20
C ASN A 159 4.43 3.08 8.56
N LEU A 160 4.66 2.71 7.30
CA LEU A 160 3.93 1.65 6.63
C LEU A 160 4.10 0.33 7.39
N GLY A 161 5.34 -0.09 7.66
CA GLY A 161 5.65 -1.32 8.39
C GLY A 161 4.96 -1.40 9.75
N LYS A 162 5.09 -0.36 10.58
CA LYS A 162 4.49 -0.31 11.92
C LYS A 162 2.98 -0.39 11.88
N THR A 163 2.34 0.38 10.99
CA THR A 163 0.89 0.46 10.92
C THR A 163 0.31 -0.82 10.32
N PHE A 164 0.92 -1.37 9.28
CA PHE A 164 0.55 -2.65 8.69
C PHE A 164 0.73 -3.81 9.68
N ASN A 165 1.88 -3.91 10.36
CA ASN A 165 2.13 -4.91 11.39
C ASN A 165 1.13 -4.80 12.56
N SER A 166 0.69 -3.58 12.90
CA SER A 166 -0.35 -3.37 13.91
C SER A 166 -1.73 -3.88 13.46
N VAL A 167 -2.09 -3.67 12.19
CA VAL A 167 -3.30 -4.27 11.59
C VAL A 167 -3.23 -5.80 11.65
N LEU A 168 -2.11 -6.40 11.20
CA LEU A 168 -1.93 -7.86 11.23
C LEU A 168 -2.00 -8.43 12.65
N LYS A 169 -1.35 -7.79 13.63
CA LYS A 169 -1.40 -8.20 15.05
C LYS A 169 -2.83 -8.12 15.59
N ALA A 170 -3.55 -7.04 15.29
CA ALA A 170 -4.93 -6.86 15.71
C ALA A 170 -5.85 -7.93 15.08
N GLY A 171 -5.73 -8.20 13.79
CA GLY A 171 -6.52 -9.23 13.11
C GLY A 171 -6.25 -10.62 13.66
N ARG A 172 -4.97 -11.01 13.81
CA ARG A 172 -4.59 -12.31 14.39
C ARG A 172 -5.12 -12.48 15.81
N ALA A 173 -5.08 -11.43 16.64
CA ALA A 173 -5.61 -11.46 18.01
C ALA A 173 -7.14 -11.58 18.07
N ASN A 174 -7.84 -11.12 17.03
CA ASN A 174 -9.31 -11.07 16.98
C ASN A 174 -9.93 -12.04 15.95
N ARG A 175 -9.14 -12.99 15.42
CA ARG A 175 -9.55 -13.91 14.33
C ARG A 175 -10.81 -14.73 14.62
N SER A 176 -11.10 -14.97 15.89
CA SER A 176 -12.23 -15.78 16.34
C SER A 176 -13.39 -14.94 16.89
N THR A 177 -13.36 -13.62 16.72
CA THR A 177 -14.41 -12.73 17.20
C THR A 177 -15.70 -12.99 16.42
N PRO A 178 -16.79 -13.43 17.08
CA PRO A 178 -18.06 -13.63 16.42
C PRO A 178 -18.69 -12.29 16.05
N ASN A 179 -19.27 -12.20 14.85
CA ASN A 179 -19.91 -10.99 14.32
C ASN A 179 -18.99 -9.75 14.40
N PRO A 180 -17.83 -9.77 13.72
CA PRO A 180 -16.95 -8.60 13.71
C PRO A 180 -17.71 -7.39 13.19
N GLY A 181 -17.51 -6.24 13.84
CA GLY A 181 -18.05 -4.98 13.34
C GLY A 181 -17.40 -4.59 12.00
N LYS A 182 -17.79 -3.44 11.46
CA LYS A 182 -17.32 -2.97 10.15
C LYS A 182 -15.79 -2.91 10.09
N TRP A 183 -15.15 -2.28 11.08
CA TRP A 183 -13.72 -2.01 11.05
C TRP A 183 -12.91 -3.25 11.39
N LEU A 184 -13.37 -4.06 12.34
CA LEU A 184 -12.73 -5.35 12.60
C LEU A 184 -12.81 -6.27 11.36
N SER A 185 -13.92 -6.26 10.62
CA SER A 185 -14.05 -7.06 9.40
C SER A 185 -12.99 -6.71 8.36
N ILE A 186 -12.71 -5.41 8.17
CA ILE A 186 -11.65 -4.95 7.25
C ILE A 186 -10.27 -5.37 7.76
N VAL A 187 -10.00 -5.24 9.06
CA VAL A 187 -8.71 -5.68 9.66
C VAL A 187 -8.50 -7.19 9.48
N LEU A 188 -9.56 -7.99 9.63
CA LEU A 188 -9.52 -9.43 9.42
C LEU A 188 -9.29 -9.80 7.94
N GLY A 189 -9.95 -9.10 7.01
CA GLY A 189 -9.76 -9.25 5.56
C GLY A 189 -8.29 -9.07 5.16
N TRP A 190 -7.71 -7.92 5.50
CA TRP A 190 -6.28 -7.64 5.26
C TRP A 190 -5.33 -8.67 5.88
N THR A 191 -5.66 -9.17 7.07
CA THR A 191 -4.84 -10.20 7.73
C THR A 191 -4.89 -11.52 6.97
N GLN A 192 -6.08 -11.94 6.54
CA GLN A 192 -6.27 -13.15 5.76
C GLN A 192 -5.61 -13.03 4.38
N ASP A 193 -5.79 -11.91 3.71
CA ASP A 193 -5.18 -11.59 2.41
C ASP A 193 -3.66 -11.69 2.45
N TYR A 194 -3.05 -11.10 3.48
CA TYR A 194 -1.61 -11.16 3.63
C TYR A 194 -1.12 -12.58 3.94
N ASP A 195 -1.83 -13.33 4.79
CA ASP A 195 -1.49 -14.73 5.05
C ASP A 195 -1.62 -15.59 3.76
N ASP A 196 -2.63 -15.34 2.92
CA ASP A 196 -2.82 -16.01 1.62
C ASP A 196 -1.75 -15.61 0.58
N ILE A 197 -1.35 -14.34 0.53
CA ILE A 197 -0.21 -13.86 -0.26
C ILE A 197 1.05 -14.64 0.12
N GLN A 198 1.35 -14.73 1.42
CA GLN A 198 2.53 -15.45 1.91
C GLN A 198 2.47 -16.94 1.54
N ASP A 199 1.28 -17.57 1.60
CA ASP A 199 1.08 -18.95 1.22
C ASP A 199 1.28 -19.18 -0.28
N VAL A 200 0.73 -18.32 -1.14
CA VAL A 200 0.91 -18.40 -2.61
C VAL A 200 2.39 -18.25 -2.97
N THR A 201 3.06 -17.24 -2.41
CA THR A 201 4.50 -17.00 -2.66
C THR A 201 5.36 -18.16 -2.17
N ARG A 202 5.14 -18.64 -0.93
CA ARG A 202 5.93 -19.73 -0.33
C ARG A 202 5.79 -21.03 -1.12
N ASN A 203 4.59 -21.33 -1.59
CA ASN A 203 4.31 -22.56 -2.34
C ASN A 203 4.55 -22.42 -3.85
N LYS A 204 4.93 -21.23 -4.33
CA LYS A 204 5.05 -20.92 -5.76
C LYS A 204 3.80 -21.32 -6.54
N ASP A 205 2.63 -21.00 -5.97
CA ASP A 205 1.35 -21.42 -6.50
C ASP A 205 1.00 -20.61 -7.75
N VAL A 206 1.00 -21.29 -8.91
CA VAL A 206 0.62 -20.73 -10.22
C VAL A 206 -0.77 -21.19 -10.66
N SER A 207 -1.58 -21.72 -9.75
CA SER A 207 -2.95 -22.17 -10.02
C SER A 207 -3.96 -21.01 -10.02
N SER A 208 -5.23 -21.33 -10.26
CA SER A 208 -6.34 -20.38 -10.13
C SER A 208 -6.47 -19.80 -8.71
N ARG A 209 -5.87 -20.44 -7.68
CA ARG A 209 -5.81 -19.87 -6.33
C ARG A 209 -5.05 -18.55 -6.31
N CYS A 210 -3.91 -18.45 -7.02
CA CYS A 210 -3.17 -17.20 -7.07
C CYS A 210 -4.03 -16.05 -7.58
N GLN A 211 -4.76 -16.28 -8.67
CA GLN A 211 -5.64 -15.28 -9.28
C GLN A 211 -6.78 -14.88 -8.33
N ALA A 212 -7.35 -15.86 -7.60
CA ALA A 212 -8.38 -15.61 -6.61
C ALA A 212 -7.84 -14.75 -5.45
N VAL A 213 -6.64 -15.03 -4.94
CA VAL A 213 -5.98 -14.23 -3.90
C VAL A 213 -5.72 -12.81 -4.39
N ALA A 214 -5.15 -12.66 -5.60
CA ALA A 214 -4.90 -11.36 -6.19
C ALA A 214 -6.17 -10.51 -6.33
N LEU A 215 -7.28 -11.13 -6.74
CA LEU A 215 -8.58 -10.46 -6.85
C LEU A 215 -9.12 -10.07 -5.47
N HIS A 216 -9.05 -10.98 -4.49
CA HIS A 216 -9.56 -10.72 -3.13
C HIS A 216 -8.81 -9.57 -2.45
N VAL A 217 -7.46 -9.60 -2.50
CA VAL A 217 -6.58 -8.50 -2.05
C VAL A 217 -6.99 -7.17 -2.67
N SER A 218 -7.34 -7.21 -3.96
CA SER A 218 -7.74 -6.00 -4.66
C SER A 218 -9.10 -5.48 -4.24
N GLN A 219 -10.06 -6.36 -4.01
CA GLN A 219 -11.39 -6.01 -3.51
C GLN A 219 -11.31 -5.40 -2.11
N ASP A 220 -10.56 -6.02 -1.20
CA ASP A 220 -10.38 -5.54 0.17
C ASP A 220 -9.59 -4.23 0.23
N SER A 221 -8.61 -4.05 -0.66
CA SER A 221 -7.90 -2.78 -0.82
C SER A 221 -8.81 -1.65 -1.27
N ASN A 222 -9.76 -1.91 -2.16
CA ASN A 222 -10.74 -0.91 -2.58
C ASN A 222 -11.75 -0.59 -1.47
N LEU A 223 -12.26 -1.60 -0.77
CA LEU A 223 -13.15 -1.41 0.38
C LEU A 223 -12.48 -0.59 1.49
N PHE A 224 -11.19 -0.78 1.70
CA PHE A 224 -10.38 0.00 2.63
C PHE A 224 -10.31 1.48 2.24
N LEU A 225 -10.00 1.78 0.98
CA LEU A 225 -9.93 3.16 0.48
C LEU A 225 -11.30 3.85 0.53
N GLU A 226 -12.37 3.16 0.13
CA GLU A 226 -13.75 3.66 0.22
C GLU A 226 -14.22 3.87 1.66
N ALA A 227 -13.82 3.01 2.59
CA ALA A 227 -14.22 3.16 3.99
C ALA A 227 -13.57 4.38 4.65
N LEU A 228 -12.47 4.89 4.11
CA LEU A 228 -11.69 6.00 4.66
C LEU A 228 -11.93 7.35 3.95
N SER A 229 -12.62 7.34 2.81
CA SER A 229 -13.21 8.54 2.16
C SER A 229 -14.53 8.94 2.80
#